data_AF-A0A954RI57-F1
#
_entry.id   AF-A0A954RI57-F1
#
_cell.length_a   1.000
_cell.length_b   1.000
_cell.length_c   1.000
_cell.angle_alpha   90.00
_cell.angle_beta   90.00
_cell.angle_gamma   90.00
#
_symmetry.space_group_name_H-M   'P 1'
#
loop_
_entity.id
_entity.type
_entity.pdbx_description
1 polymer ?
#
loop_
_entity_poly.entity_id
_entity_poly.type
_entity_poly.pdbx_seq_one_letter_code
_entity_poly.pdbx_strand_id
1 'polypeptide(L)'
;MVKITIADYSEAELRSRRRTTAFVLAIVAVMVCAAVWSSVATNSTQLTRSSPRTAAQNAPALVAHWNSHLAPLQKSLPSTDDDKAIESLRPAIEKLNAEFSTLRIPVDSPVGQELTDELAKLTARAAEYVADRGTQSTPTEATDVARRIAAAVRQRGIHKASETKHFVEQRVANLRATREPEIRLGELNVRDAVDKVVRLKSRLDQEIENRKKELAKAQRAAALERDMAEVRATLSPFITPGHVQPREAGKSYKLETTVEAKPVSLERLQRTGALDSTNEGLDRLFRFGGSRKTQGSDRPLGTFPEYGWAGDINKPGIRQRVLRAQYLLRTHGQALVESRRLSP
;
A
#
# COMPACT_ATOMS: atom_id res chain seq x y z
N MET A 1 59.11 26.25 72.37
CA MET A 1 59.20 24.83 71.94
C MET A 1 57.83 24.18 72.09
N VAL A 2 57.09 24.03 70.98
CA VAL A 2 55.79 23.36 70.98
C VAL A 2 56.03 21.90 70.60
N LYS A 3 55.86 20.98 71.56
CA LYS A 3 55.88 19.54 71.29
C LYS A 3 54.56 19.16 70.61
N ILE A 4 54.61 18.89 69.31
CA ILE A 4 53.50 18.26 68.58
C ILE A 4 53.46 16.81 69.03
N THR A 5 52.44 16.48 69.82
CA THR A 5 52.12 15.11 70.23
C THR A 5 51.40 14.46 69.06
N ILE A 6 52.01 13.43 68.48
CA ILE A 6 51.35 12.57 67.49
C ILE A 6 50.33 11.76 68.27
N ALA A 7 49.05 12.07 68.06
CA ALA A 7 47.96 11.29 68.62
C ALA A 7 48.03 9.87 68.02
N ASP A 8 48.23 8.86 68.87
CA ASP A 8 48.08 7.47 68.51
C ASP A 8 46.64 7.23 68.10
N TYR A 9 46.40 7.23 66.79
CA TYR A 9 45.14 6.79 66.22
C TYR A 9 44.96 5.32 66.59
N SER A 10 43.90 5.01 67.34
CA SER A 10 43.61 3.63 67.72
C SER A 10 43.53 2.75 66.47
N GLU A 11 44.00 1.50 66.54
CA GLU A 11 43.93 0.57 65.41
C GLU A 11 42.52 0.43 64.83
N ALA A 12 41.48 0.68 65.63
CA ALA A 12 40.09 0.70 65.19
C ALA A 12 39.81 1.84 64.20
N GLU A 13 40.40 3.02 64.40
CA GLU A 13 40.21 4.18 63.53
C GLU A 13 40.98 4.03 62.20
N LEU A 14 42.17 3.41 62.24
CA LEU A 14 42.92 3.06 61.04
C LEU A 14 42.25 1.95 60.22
N ARG A 15 41.65 0.96 60.87
CA ARG A 15 40.83 -0.07 60.19
C ARG A 15 39.54 0.52 59.62
N SER A 16 38.91 1.48 60.32
CA SER A 16 37.74 2.19 59.83
C SER A 16 38.07 2.97 58.55
N ARG A 17 39.12 3.82 58.58
CA ARG A 17 39.53 4.61 57.41
C ARG A 17 39.90 3.75 56.21
N ARG A 18 40.63 2.65 56.40
CA ARG A 18 40.95 1.70 55.31
C ARG A 18 39.70 1.10 54.66
N ARG A 19 38.67 0.79 55.46
CA ARG A 19 37.38 0.29 54.98
C ARG A 19 36.62 1.39 54.24
N THR A 20 36.63 2.63 54.74
CA THR A 20 35.97 3.75 54.06
C THR A 20 36.61 4.05 52.70
N THR A 21 37.94 4.04 52.57
CA THR A 21 38.60 4.33 51.28
C THR A 21 38.36 3.22 50.25
N ALA A 22 38.47 1.95 50.66
CA ALA A 22 38.18 0.81 49.78
C ALA A 22 36.73 0.83 49.30
N PHE A 23 35.82 1.22 50.20
CA PHE A 23 34.42 1.35 49.88
C PHE A 23 34.14 2.50 48.90
N VAL A 24 34.68 3.70 49.15
CA VAL A 24 34.62 4.87 48.24
C VAL A 24 35.08 4.51 46.83
N LEU A 25 36.18 3.75 46.71
CA LEU A 25 36.69 3.30 45.42
C LEU A 25 35.77 2.28 44.71
N ALA A 26 35.16 1.36 45.45
CA ALA A 26 34.19 0.41 44.89
C ALA A 26 32.95 1.12 44.34
N ILE A 27 32.44 2.13 45.06
CA ILE A 27 31.30 2.94 44.62
C ILE A 27 31.65 3.76 43.40
N VAL A 28 32.83 4.37 43.38
CA VAL A 28 33.31 5.11 42.23
C VAL A 28 33.37 4.20 41.01
N ALA A 29 33.93 3.00 41.15
CA ALA A 29 34.00 2.04 40.05
C ALA A 29 32.60 1.67 39.53
N VAL A 30 31.65 1.47 40.45
CA VAL A 30 30.24 1.21 40.16
C VAL A 30 29.57 2.39 39.44
N MET A 31 29.77 3.63 39.91
CA MET A 31 29.25 4.85 39.26
C MET A 31 29.88 5.14 37.89
N VAL A 32 31.16 4.82 37.71
CA VAL A 32 31.84 4.89 36.41
C VAL A 32 31.18 3.90 35.45
N CYS A 33 30.93 2.66 35.87
CA CYS A 33 30.27 1.66 35.05
C CYS A 33 28.86 2.08 34.65
N ALA A 34 28.08 2.68 35.55
CA ALA A 34 26.76 3.24 35.24
C ALA A 34 26.81 4.31 34.15
N ALA A 35 27.72 5.28 34.30
CA ALA A 35 27.77 6.44 33.43
C ALA A 35 28.28 6.13 32.02
N VAL A 36 29.13 5.11 31.90
CA VAL A 36 29.61 4.58 30.62
C VAL A 36 28.47 3.91 29.87
N TRP A 37 27.58 3.29 30.61
CA TRP A 37 26.55 2.42 30.08
C TRP A 37 25.25 3.16 29.76
N SER A 38 24.92 4.23 30.51
CA SER A 38 23.87 5.19 30.13
C SER A 38 24.15 5.87 28.78
N SER A 39 25.42 6.03 28.41
CA SER A 39 25.84 6.57 27.11
C SER A 39 25.76 5.56 25.95
N VAL A 40 25.71 4.26 26.25
CA VAL A 40 25.54 3.17 25.26
C VAL A 40 24.05 2.85 25.06
N ALA A 41 23.24 2.90 26.14
CA ALA A 41 21.81 2.61 26.14
C ALA A 41 20.98 3.59 25.30
N THR A 42 21.35 4.87 25.27
CA THR A 42 20.61 5.93 24.55
C THR A 42 20.74 5.86 23.03
N ASN A 43 21.64 5.03 22.48
CA ASN A 43 21.88 4.90 21.03
C ASN A 43 21.41 3.57 20.41
N SER A 44 20.87 2.62 21.18
CA SER A 44 20.53 1.26 20.69
C SER A 44 19.06 1.00 20.38
N THR A 45 18.17 1.99 20.49
CA THR A 45 16.71 1.81 20.37
C THR A 45 16.20 1.53 18.95
N GLN A 46 17.06 1.45 17.94
CA GLN A 46 16.64 1.09 16.58
C GLN A 46 17.66 0.18 15.91
N LEU A 47 17.52 -1.13 16.08
CA LEU A 47 17.71 -2.17 15.04
C LEU A 47 17.86 -3.54 15.69
N THR A 48 16.78 -4.34 15.68
CA THR A 48 16.74 -5.70 15.12
C THR A 48 15.42 -6.38 15.49
N ARG A 49 14.65 -6.78 14.46
CA ARG A 49 13.61 -7.82 14.57
C ARG A 49 14.32 -9.17 14.74
N SER A 50 14.90 -9.42 15.91
CA SER A 50 15.08 -10.77 16.41
C SER A 50 13.81 -11.17 17.14
N SER A 51 13.39 -12.42 17.00
CA SER A 51 12.12 -12.92 17.53
C SER A 51 12.01 -12.58 19.04
N PRO A 52 10.91 -11.97 19.51
CA PRO A 52 10.79 -11.42 20.86
C PRO A 52 10.93 -12.47 21.99
N ARG A 53 11.00 -13.77 21.64
CA ARG A 53 11.03 -14.89 22.57
C ARG A 53 12.42 -15.14 23.18
N THR A 54 13.51 -14.86 22.48
CA THR A 54 14.88 -15.14 22.98
C THR A 54 15.44 -14.02 23.86
N ALA A 55 15.10 -12.75 23.56
CA ALA A 55 15.57 -11.61 24.35
C ALA A 55 14.93 -11.55 25.75
N ALA A 56 13.70 -12.05 25.91
CA ALA A 56 13.02 -12.09 27.20
C ALA A 56 13.55 -13.19 28.13
N GLN A 57 14.13 -14.26 27.59
CA GLN A 57 14.64 -15.40 28.37
C GLN A 57 16.04 -15.14 28.97
N ASN A 58 16.84 -14.26 28.38
CA ASN A 58 18.24 -14.05 28.79
C ASN A 58 18.44 -12.91 29.82
N ALA A 59 17.44 -12.03 30.02
CA ALA A 59 17.48 -10.97 31.01
C ALA A 59 17.71 -11.45 32.47
N PRO A 60 17.03 -12.51 32.97
CA PRO A 60 17.25 -12.97 34.34
C PRO A 60 18.64 -13.57 34.58
N ALA A 61 19.30 -14.12 33.55
CA ALA A 61 20.66 -14.68 33.68
C ALA A 61 21.72 -13.59 33.87
N LEU A 62 21.60 -12.45 33.17
CA LEU A 62 22.51 -11.31 33.32
C LEU A 62 22.39 -10.68 34.72
N VAL A 63 21.16 -10.50 35.21
CA VAL A 63 20.91 -9.98 36.57
C VAL A 63 21.46 -10.94 37.62
N ALA A 64 21.30 -12.26 37.45
CA ALA A 64 21.87 -13.25 38.36
C ALA A 64 23.41 -13.22 38.35
N HIS A 65 24.04 -13.12 37.17
CA HIS A 65 25.50 -13.05 37.05
C HIS A 65 26.05 -11.75 37.64
N TRP A 66 25.40 -10.61 37.39
CA TRP A 66 25.73 -9.33 37.99
C TRP A 66 25.65 -9.35 39.52
N ASN A 67 24.54 -9.88 40.06
CA ASN A 67 24.34 -10.04 41.49
C ASN A 67 25.40 -10.98 42.11
N SER A 68 25.89 -11.97 41.36
CA SER A 68 26.97 -12.87 41.83
C SER A 68 28.31 -12.16 42.01
N HIS A 69 28.58 -11.09 41.26
CA HIS A 69 29.77 -10.24 41.42
C HIS A 69 29.58 -9.15 42.48
N LEU A 70 28.34 -8.67 42.67
CA LEU A 70 28.01 -7.70 43.72
C LEU A 70 27.92 -8.34 45.11
N ALA A 71 27.48 -9.59 45.24
CA ALA A 71 27.29 -10.24 46.54
C ALA A 71 28.58 -10.37 47.38
N PRO A 72 29.76 -10.72 46.82
CA PRO A 72 31.03 -10.69 47.55
C PRO A 72 31.41 -9.28 48.00
N LEU A 73 31.20 -8.27 47.13
CA LEU A 73 31.42 -6.86 47.46
C LEU A 73 30.51 -6.43 48.61
N GLN A 74 29.23 -6.75 48.56
CA GLN A 74 28.25 -6.41 49.60
C GLN A 74 28.51 -7.12 50.93
N LYS A 75 28.96 -8.38 50.90
CA LYS A 75 29.40 -9.13 52.10
C LYS A 75 30.72 -8.61 52.68
N SER A 76 31.57 -8.00 51.86
CA SER A 76 32.82 -7.39 52.32
C SER A 76 32.64 -6.01 52.96
N LEU A 77 31.41 -5.46 52.94
CA LEU A 77 31.05 -4.22 53.62
C LEU A 77 30.83 -4.47 55.11
N PRO A 78 31.39 -3.65 56.02
CA PRO A 78 31.17 -3.78 57.45
C PRO A 78 29.71 -3.50 57.81
N SER A 79 29.11 -4.33 58.69
CA SER A 79 27.71 -4.22 59.13
C SER A 79 27.47 -3.26 60.31
N THR A 80 28.33 -2.26 60.50
CA THR A 80 28.28 -1.38 61.68
C THR A 80 27.26 -0.25 61.51
N ASP A 81 26.43 -0.05 62.54
CA ASP A 81 25.27 0.86 62.59
C ASP A 81 25.56 2.36 62.38
N ASP A 82 26.83 2.79 62.29
CA ASP A 82 27.18 4.23 62.27
C ASP A 82 27.53 4.81 60.89
N ASP A 83 27.56 4.01 59.82
CA ASP A 83 28.02 4.50 58.54
C ASP A 83 26.88 5.01 57.64
N LYS A 84 26.45 6.25 57.90
CA LYS A 84 25.64 7.08 56.97
C LYS A 84 26.21 7.08 55.54
N ALA A 85 27.52 6.84 55.40
CA ALA A 85 28.17 6.60 54.12
C ALA A 85 27.57 5.37 53.41
N ILE A 86 27.50 4.20 54.05
CA ILE A 86 26.92 2.96 53.46
C ILE A 86 25.43 3.13 53.12
N GLU A 87 24.68 3.81 53.98
CA GLU A 87 23.25 4.10 53.74
C GLU A 87 23.04 5.04 52.54
N SER A 88 23.93 6.00 52.31
CA SER A 88 23.88 6.91 51.15
C SER A 88 24.18 6.22 49.80
N LEU A 89 24.70 5.00 49.84
CA LEU A 89 25.22 4.29 48.65
C LEU A 89 24.37 3.13 48.21
N ARG A 90 23.59 2.57 49.13
CA ARG A 90 22.52 1.64 48.83
C ARG A 90 21.61 2.14 47.69
N PRO A 91 21.09 3.38 47.68
CA PRO A 91 20.30 3.87 46.56
C PRO A 91 21.10 4.01 45.25
N ALA A 92 22.41 4.25 45.29
CA ALA A 92 23.24 4.33 44.09
C ALA A 92 23.47 2.94 43.44
N ILE A 93 23.69 1.91 44.27
CA ILE A 93 23.82 0.51 43.83
C ILE A 93 22.45 -0.01 43.34
N GLU A 94 21.36 0.29 44.05
CA GLU A 94 20.00 -0.07 43.65
C GLU A 94 19.59 0.61 42.33
N LYS A 95 19.95 1.89 42.16
CA LYS A 95 19.72 2.62 40.90
C LYS A 95 20.50 2.00 39.74
N LEU A 96 21.77 1.63 39.96
CA LEU A 96 22.55 0.88 38.97
C LEU A 96 21.90 -0.45 38.63
N ASN A 97 21.46 -1.22 39.62
CA ASN A 97 20.83 -2.52 39.40
C ASN A 97 19.51 -2.38 38.62
N ALA A 98 18.74 -1.33 38.91
CA ALA A 98 17.53 -0.98 38.18
C ALA A 98 17.84 -0.60 36.72
N GLU A 99 18.86 0.23 36.48
CA GLU A 99 19.32 0.58 35.13
C GLU A 99 19.83 -0.65 34.36
N PHE A 100 20.56 -1.58 35.03
CA PHE A 100 20.98 -2.89 34.48
C PHE A 100 19.81 -3.79 34.08
N SER A 101 18.77 -3.86 34.89
CA SER A 101 17.60 -4.69 34.63
C SER A 101 16.78 -4.24 33.42
N THR A 102 16.91 -2.97 33.00
CA THR A 102 16.21 -2.43 31.83
C THR A 102 16.89 -2.75 30.49
N LEU A 103 18.18 -3.11 30.51
CA LEU A 103 18.97 -3.33 29.31
C LEU A 103 18.93 -4.80 28.89
N ARG A 104 18.17 -5.10 27.83
CA ARG A 104 18.01 -6.44 27.24
C ARG A 104 19.22 -6.88 26.39
N ILE A 105 20.44 -6.74 26.90
CA ILE A 105 21.64 -7.19 26.20
C ILE A 105 21.95 -8.63 26.63
N PRO A 106 22.08 -9.60 25.70
CA PRO A 106 22.48 -10.95 26.06
C PRO A 106 23.90 -10.97 26.63
N VAL A 107 24.10 -11.64 27.78
CA VAL A 107 25.41 -11.84 28.42
C VAL A 107 26.43 -12.41 27.44
N ASP A 108 25.97 -13.35 26.62
CA ASP A 108 26.80 -14.09 25.65
C ASP A 108 27.11 -13.29 24.37
N SER A 109 26.62 -12.05 24.27
CA SER A 109 27.03 -11.19 23.17
C SER A 109 28.50 -10.77 23.34
N PRO A 110 29.26 -10.55 22.26
CA PRO A 110 30.64 -10.08 22.34
C PRO A 110 30.79 -8.79 23.17
N VAL A 111 29.76 -7.94 23.12
CA VAL A 111 29.66 -6.70 23.90
C VAL A 111 29.42 -6.97 25.39
N GLY A 112 28.58 -7.97 25.72
CA GLY A 112 28.34 -8.41 27.09
C GLY A 112 29.60 -8.96 27.75
N GLN A 113 30.33 -9.83 27.05
CA GLN A 113 31.60 -10.41 27.53
C GLN A 113 32.70 -9.36 27.71
N GLU A 114 32.84 -8.41 26.77
CA GLU A 114 33.85 -7.35 26.89
C GLU A 114 33.55 -6.39 28.06
N LEU A 115 32.27 -6.14 28.35
CA LEU A 115 31.85 -5.34 29.51
C LEU A 115 32.14 -6.06 30.83
N THR A 116 31.87 -7.37 30.93
CA THR A 116 32.21 -8.16 32.11
C THR A 116 33.72 -8.21 32.35
N ASP A 117 34.52 -8.32 31.29
CA ASP A 117 35.98 -8.32 31.38
C ASP A 117 36.55 -6.97 31.82
N GLU A 118 36.00 -5.85 31.33
CA GLU A 118 36.41 -4.51 31.80
C GLU A 118 35.99 -4.25 33.24
N LEU A 119 34.83 -4.74 33.67
CA LEU A 119 34.42 -4.66 35.06
C LEU A 119 35.36 -5.45 35.99
N ALA A 120 35.76 -6.64 35.55
CA ALA A 120 36.74 -7.47 36.25
C ALA A 120 38.12 -6.77 36.33
N LYS A 121 38.58 -6.13 35.25
CA LYS A 121 39.83 -5.35 35.25
C LYS A 121 39.77 -4.11 36.15
N LEU A 122 38.64 -3.40 36.17
CA LEU A 122 38.45 -2.23 37.03
C LEU A 122 38.37 -2.60 38.51
N THR A 123 37.69 -3.70 38.84
CA THR A 123 37.64 -4.23 40.21
C THR A 123 39.00 -4.74 40.67
N ALA A 124 39.75 -5.42 39.79
CA ALA A 124 41.14 -5.83 40.08
C ALA A 124 42.07 -4.62 40.32
N ARG A 125 42.00 -3.58 39.49
CA ARG A 125 42.79 -2.34 39.69
C ARG A 125 42.40 -1.58 40.94
N ALA A 126 41.12 -1.55 41.29
CA ALA A 126 40.66 -0.95 42.54
C ALA A 126 41.21 -1.71 43.75
N ALA A 127 41.25 -3.05 43.68
CA ALA A 127 41.84 -3.89 44.71
C ALA A 127 43.37 -3.72 44.81
N GLU A 128 44.09 -3.64 43.67
CA GLU A 128 45.53 -3.34 43.65
C GLU A 128 45.84 -1.97 44.25
N TYR A 129 45.06 -0.93 43.90
CA TYR A 129 45.26 0.42 44.45
C TYR A 129 45.05 0.48 45.97
N VAL A 130 44.09 -0.30 46.48
CA VAL A 130 43.85 -0.45 47.93
C VAL A 130 44.99 -1.22 48.61
N ALA A 131 45.57 -2.21 47.93
CA ALA A 131 46.69 -2.99 48.45
C ALA A 131 48.02 -2.21 48.47
N ASP A 132 48.29 -1.39 47.44
CA ASP A 132 49.60 -0.75 47.21
C ASP A 132 49.78 0.59 47.97
N ARG A 133 48.70 1.29 48.33
CA ARG A 133 48.75 2.58 49.06
C ARG A 133 48.15 2.52 50.45
N GLY A 134 48.74 1.69 51.31
CA GLY A 134 48.28 1.43 52.68
C GLY A 134 48.44 2.56 53.71
N THR A 135 48.94 3.76 53.38
CA THR A 135 49.29 4.74 54.45
C THR A 135 49.07 6.25 54.23
N GLN A 136 49.04 6.85 53.03
CA GLN A 136 49.00 8.35 52.96
C GLN A 136 48.29 8.99 51.76
N SER A 137 47.37 8.32 51.07
CA SER A 137 46.59 9.02 50.02
C SER A 137 45.51 9.90 50.63
N THR A 138 45.60 11.22 50.37
CA THR A 138 44.55 12.16 50.75
C THR A 138 43.27 11.89 49.95
N PRO A 139 42.06 12.10 50.52
CA PRO A 139 40.78 11.82 49.86
C PRO A 139 40.64 12.46 48.47
N THR A 140 41.32 13.58 48.23
CA THR A 140 41.28 14.37 46.99
C THR A 140 41.92 13.65 45.80
N GLU A 141 43.05 12.96 45.98
CA GLU A 141 43.72 12.24 44.88
C GLU A 141 42.92 11.03 44.40
N ALA A 142 42.28 10.31 45.32
CA ALA A 142 41.41 9.19 44.98
C ALA A 142 40.21 9.65 44.14
N THR A 143 39.63 10.82 44.45
CA THR A 143 38.52 11.40 43.68
C THR A 143 38.92 11.92 42.29
N ASP A 144 40.17 12.34 42.10
CA ASP A 144 40.64 12.79 40.78
C ASP A 144 41.01 11.60 39.87
N VAL A 145 41.61 10.54 40.42
CA VAL A 145 41.85 9.28 39.69
C VAL A 145 40.51 8.66 39.26
N ALA A 146 39.54 8.62 40.17
CA ALA A 146 38.15 8.24 39.90
C ALA A 146 37.54 9.01 38.72
N ARG A 147 37.68 10.34 38.72
CA ARG A 147 37.12 11.21 37.68
C ARG A 147 37.80 11.00 36.33
N ARG A 148 39.13 10.81 36.30
CA ARG A 148 39.89 10.54 35.07
C ARG A 148 39.52 9.18 34.47
N ILE A 149 39.36 8.15 35.30
CA ILE A 149 38.88 6.84 34.86
C ILE A 149 37.46 6.99 34.31
N ALA A 150 36.55 7.65 35.02
CA ALA A 150 35.18 7.90 34.55
C ALA A 150 35.13 8.59 33.18
N ALA A 151 35.95 9.64 32.99
CA ALA A 151 36.03 10.37 31.73
C ALA A 151 36.57 9.49 30.59
N ALA A 152 37.65 8.73 30.83
CA ALA A 152 38.24 7.85 29.84
C ALA A 152 37.28 6.72 29.42
N VAL A 153 36.55 6.13 30.38
CA VAL A 153 35.58 5.08 30.05
C VAL A 153 34.37 5.68 29.30
N ARG A 154 33.88 6.88 29.66
CA ARG A 154 32.83 7.57 28.90
C ARG A 154 33.27 7.87 27.47
N GLN A 155 34.49 8.39 27.28
CA GLN A 155 35.01 8.73 25.96
C GLN A 155 35.19 7.48 25.08
N ARG A 156 35.68 6.37 25.65
CA ARG A 156 35.75 5.07 24.96
C ARG A 156 34.36 4.50 24.66
N GLY A 157 33.41 4.64 25.59
CA GLY A 157 32.02 4.22 25.41
C GLY A 157 31.35 4.97 24.26
N ILE A 158 31.54 6.29 24.17
CA ILE A 158 31.04 7.12 23.07
C ILE A 158 31.70 6.72 21.74
N HIS A 159 33.02 6.51 21.71
CA HIS A 159 33.73 6.09 20.50
C HIS A 159 33.22 4.74 19.99
N LYS A 160 33.16 3.71 20.85
CA LYS A 160 32.64 2.39 20.50
C LYS A 160 31.16 2.42 20.10
N ALA A 161 30.34 3.25 20.75
CA ALA A 161 28.95 3.46 20.37
C ALA A 161 28.84 4.09 18.97
N SER A 162 29.74 5.01 18.62
CA SER A 162 29.78 5.62 17.28
C SER A 162 30.26 4.64 16.20
N GLU A 163 31.26 3.80 16.50
CA GLU A 163 31.76 2.75 15.59
C GLU A 163 30.70 1.68 15.34
N THR A 164 30.02 1.22 16.39
CA THR A 164 28.93 0.24 16.27
C THR A 164 27.75 0.82 15.49
N LYS A 165 27.39 2.08 15.75
CA LYS A 165 26.36 2.78 14.97
C LYS A 165 26.75 2.87 13.49
N HIS A 166 27.95 3.32 13.16
CA HIS A 166 28.42 3.39 11.78
C HIS A 166 28.49 2.02 11.10
N PHE A 167 28.94 0.98 11.79
CA PHE A 167 28.95 -0.39 11.28
C PHE A 167 27.54 -0.90 10.96
N VAL A 168 26.59 -0.64 11.87
CA VAL A 168 25.17 -1.00 11.68
C VAL A 168 24.57 -0.22 10.51
N GLU A 169 24.80 1.10 10.43
CA GLU A 169 24.34 1.94 9.33
C GLU A 169 24.92 1.47 7.98
N GLN A 170 26.21 1.18 7.91
CA GLN A 170 26.85 0.63 6.71
C GLN A 170 26.27 -0.74 6.33
N ARG A 171 26.02 -1.61 7.30
CA ARG A 171 25.44 -2.93 7.04
C ARG A 171 24.00 -2.82 6.54
N VAL A 172 23.20 -1.91 7.10
CA VAL A 172 21.85 -1.63 6.62
C VAL A 172 21.86 -1.00 5.23
N ALA A 173 22.78 -0.06 4.97
CA ALA A 173 22.95 0.55 3.65
C ALA A 173 23.33 -0.49 2.59
N ASN A 174 24.27 -1.38 2.90
CA ASN A 174 24.67 -2.48 2.01
C ASN A 174 23.53 -3.46 1.78
N LEU A 175 22.81 -3.89 2.83
CA LEU A 175 21.65 -4.77 2.68
C LEU A 175 20.55 -4.14 1.83
N ARG A 176 20.31 -2.83 1.97
CA ARG A 176 19.40 -2.08 1.09
C ARG A 176 19.92 -2.07 -0.34
N ALA A 177 21.17 -1.71 -0.56
CA ALA A 177 21.77 -1.66 -1.89
C ALA A 177 21.70 -3.02 -2.62
N THR A 178 21.89 -4.14 -1.91
CA THR A 178 21.80 -5.48 -2.49
C THR A 178 20.36 -5.91 -2.80
N ARG A 179 19.39 -5.56 -1.95
CA ARG A 179 17.98 -6.00 -2.10
C ARG A 179 17.12 -5.08 -2.95
N GLU A 180 17.46 -3.80 -3.02
CA GLU A 180 16.78 -2.81 -3.85
C GLU A 180 16.58 -3.24 -5.31
N PRO A 181 17.57 -3.78 -6.04
CA PRO A 181 17.36 -4.22 -7.42
C PRO A 181 16.36 -5.38 -7.52
N GLU A 182 16.36 -6.32 -6.56
CA GLU A 182 15.41 -7.44 -6.52
C GLU A 182 13.99 -6.94 -6.26
N ILE A 183 13.83 -6.00 -5.33
CA ILE A 183 12.54 -5.37 -5.02
C ILE A 183 12.01 -4.64 -6.26
N ARG A 184 12.85 -3.82 -6.91
CA ARG A 184 12.47 -3.12 -8.14
C ARG A 184 12.07 -4.07 -9.27
N LEU A 185 12.80 -5.16 -9.46
CA LEU A 185 12.45 -6.18 -10.45
C LEU A 185 11.10 -6.85 -10.10
N GLY A 186 10.88 -7.14 -8.82
CA GLY A 186 9.59 -7.64 -8.32
C GLY A 186 8.44 -6.67 -8.60
N GLU A 187 8.62 -5.38 -8.32
CA GLU A 187 7.64 -4.34 -8.58
C GLU A 187 7.33 -4.17 -10.07
N LEU A 188 8.36 -4.23 -10.93
CA LEU A 188 8.19 -4.21 -12.38
C LEU A 188 7.39 -5.42 -12.88
N ASN A 189 7.70 -6.62 -12.40
CA ASN A 189 6.96 -7.83 -12.75
C ASN A 189 5.49 -7.77 -12.30
N VAL A 190 5.22 -7.23 -11.10
CA VAL A 190 3.86 -7.03 -10.61
C VAL A 190 3.12 -6.01 -11.48
N ARG A 191 3.77 -4.91 -11.86
CA ARG A 191 3.19 -3.91 -12.76
C ARG A 191 2.87 -4.49 -14.13
N ASP A 192 3.79 -5.24 -14.72
CA ASP A 192 3.58 -5.91 -16.01
C ASP A 192 2.43 -6.93 -15.95
N ALA A 193 2.32 -7.67 -14.84
CA ALA A 193 1.22 -8.59 -14.60
C ALA A 193 -0.13 -7.86 -14.47
N VAL A 194 -0.18 -6.74 -13.74
CA VAL A 194 -1.37 -5.90 -13.61
C VAL A 194 -1.78 -5.34 -14.98
N ASP A 195 -0.84 -4.79 -15.74
CA ASP A 195 -1.11 -4.25 -17.08
C ASP A 195 -1.62 -5.35 -18.04
N LYS A 196 -1.06 -6.57 -17.95
CA LYS A 196 -1.54 -7.73 -18.70
C LYS A 196 -2.98 -8.09 -18.32
N VAL A 197 -3.31 -8.12 -17.03
CA VAL A 197 -4.68 -8.39 -16.55
C VAL A 197 -5.66 -7.33 -17.05
N VAL A 198 -5.29 -6.04 -17.00
CA VAL A 198 -6.12 -4.94 -17.50
C VAL A 198 -6.39 -5.09 -19.00
N ARG A 199 -5.37 -5.40 -19.81
CA ARG A 199 -5.52 -5.64 -21.25
C ARG A 199 -6.41 -6.85 -21.55
N LEU A 200 -6.22 -7.94 -20.82
CA LEU A 200 -7.05 -9.15 -20.98
C LEU A 200 -8.51 -8.87 -20.63
N LYS A 201 -8.77 -8.13 -19.55
CA LYS A 201 -10.13 -7.73 -19.18
C LYS A 201 -10.79 -6.89 -20.26
N SER A 202 -10.10 -5.89 -20.81
CA SER A 202 -10.63 -5.06 -21.89
C SER A 202 -10.96 -5.87 -23.15
N ARG A 203 -10.12 -6.86 -23.52
CA ARG A 203 -10.41 -7.78 -24.63
C ARG A 203 -11.63 -8.65 -24.34
N LEU A 204 -11.74 -9.19 -23.13
CA LEU A 204 -12.89 -10.00 -22.73
C LEU A 204 -14.19 -9.19 -22.79
N ASP A 205 -14.18 -7.95 -22.29
CA ASP A 205 -15.35 -7.07 -22.34
C ASP A 205 -15.75 -6.75 -23.80
N GLN A 206 -14.78 -6.53 -24.68
CA GLN A 206 -15.02 -6.32 -26.11
C GLN A 206 -15.61 -7.58 -26.79
N GLU A 207 -15.10 -8.77 -26.46
CA GLU A 207 -15.62 -10.05 -26.97
C GLU A 207 -17.05 -10.31 -26.49
N ILE A 208 -17.35 -10.02 -25.21
CA ILE A 208 -18.70 -10.14 -24.66
C ILE A 208 -19.67 -9.22 -25.41
N GLU A 209 -19.29 -7.96 -25.63
CA GLU A 209 -20.14 -7.01 -26.37
C GLU A 209 -20.31 -7.40 -27.85
N ASN A 210 -19.25 -7.90 -28.50
CA ASN A 210 -19.35 -8.41 -29.86
C ASN A 210 -20.31 -9.62 -29.93
N ARG A 211 -20.19 -10.57 -28.99
CA ARG A 211 -21.07 -11.75 -28.93
C ARG A 211 -22.52 -11.36 -28.66
N LYS A 212 -22.78 -10.38 -27.79
CA LYS A 212 -24.12 -9.82 -27.58
C LYS A 212 -24.70 -9.23 -28.86
N LYS A 213 -23.90 -8.44 -29.60
CA LYS A 213 -24.32 -7.86 -30.89
C LYS A 213 -24.62 -8.93 -31.93
N GLU A 214 -23.79 -9.97 -32.01
CA GLU A 214 -24.01 -11.12 -32.91
C GLU A 214 -25.29 -11.89 -32.57
N LEU A 215 -25.51 -12.19 -31.28
CA LEU A 215 -26.73 -12.85 -30.83
C LEU A 215 -27.97 -12.00 -31.13
N ALA A 216 -27.94 -10.70 -30.86
CA ALA A 216 -29.04 -9.80 -31.17
C ALA A 216 -29.31 -9.73 -32.68
N LYS A 217 -28.26 -9.72 -33.51
CA LYS A 217 -28.37 -9.79 -34.98
C LYS A 217 -28.98 -11.12 -35.44
N ALA A 218 -28.54 -12.24 -34.88
CA ALA A 218 -29.09 -13.56 -35.20
C ALA A 218 -30.57 -13.68 -34.81
N GLN A 219 -30.95 -13.16 -33.64
CA GLN A 219 -32.35 -13.12 -33.20
C GLN A 219 -33.23 -12.27 -34.12
N ARG A 220 -32.74 -11.08 -34.53
CA ARG A 220 -33.41 -10.22 -35.51
C ARG A 220 -33.58 -10.91 -36.86
N ALA A 221 -32.54 -11.59 -37.36
CA ALA A 221 -32.60 -12.33 -38.61
C ALA A 221 -33.61 -13.50 -38.54
N ALA A 222 -33.63 -14.26 -37.44
CA ALA A 222 -34.59 -15.34 -37.24
C ALA A 222 -36.04 -14.83 -37.07
N ALA A 223 -36.23 -13.64 -36.50
CA ALA A 223 -37.54 -12.98 -36.45
C ALA A 223 -37.99 -12.51 -37.84
N LEU A 224 -37.08 -11.90 -38.59
CA LEU A 224 -37.34 -11.48 -39.97
C LEU A 224 -37.75 -12.69 -40.83
N GLU A 225 -37.01 -13.80 -40.76
CA GLU A 225 -37.26 -14.99 -41.60
C GLU A 225 -38.69 -15.55 -41.42
N ARG A 226 -39.22 -15.54 -40.20
CA ARG A 226 -40.59 -15.96 -39.90
C ARG A 226 -41.64 -15.09 -40.61
N ASP A 227 -41.37 -13.81 -40.74
CA ASP A 227 -42.30 -12.83 -41.32
C ASP A 227 -41.94 -12.46 -42.78
N MET A 228 -40.94 -13.12 -43.38
CA MET A 228 -40.38 -12.72 -44.69
C MET A 228 -41.40 -12.75 -45.83
N ALA A 229 -42.36 -13.69 -45.81
CA ALA A 229 -43.39 -13.76 -46.83
C ALA A 229 -44.26 -12.49 -46.84
N GLU A 230 -44.69 -12.05 -45.65
CA GLU A 230 -45.47 -10.84 -45.48
C GLU A 230 -44.65 -9.58 -45.74
N VAL A 231 -43.40 -9.54 -45.26
CA VAL A 231 -42.45 -8.45 -45.55
C VAL A 231 -42.28 -8.25 -47.05
N ARG A 232 -42.09 -9.33 -47.83
CA ARG A 232 -41.99 -9.22 -49.30
C ARG A 232 -43.28 -8.71 -49.92
N ALA A 233 -44.43 -9.19 -49.46
CA ALA A 233 -45.72 -8.78 -49.99
C ALA A 233 -46.04 -7.32 -49.67
N THR A 234 -45.81 -6.87 -48.44
CA THR A 234 -46.25 -5.55 -47.94
C THR A 234 -45.17 -4.48 -48.11
N LEU A 235 -43.90 -4.82 -47.98
CA LEU A 235 -42.79 -3.85 -48.07
C LEU A 235 -42.08 -3.84 -49.42
N SER A 236 -42.64 -4.50 -50.44
CA SER A 236 -42.17 -4.45 -51.84
C SER A 236 -41.71 -3.06 -52.33
N PRO A 237 -42.47 -1.96 -52.11
CA PRO A 237 -42.05 -0.64 -52.57
C PRO A 237 -40.92 0.00 -51.74
N PHE A 238 -40.55 -0.58 -50.61
CA PHE A 238 -39.43 -0.09 -49.78
C PHE A 238 -38.17 -0.91 -50.02
N ILE A 239 -38.31 -2.23 -50.18
CA ILE A 239 -37.17 -3.14 -50.28
C ILE A 239 -36.62 -3.31 -51.70
N THR A 240 -37.44 -2.99 -52.71
CA THR A 240 -37.01 -3.05 -54.12
C THR A 240 -36.11 -1.85 -54.43
N PRO A 241 -34.93 -2.05 -55.06
CA PRO A 241 -34.11 -0.95 -55.53
C PRO A 241 -34.87 -0.01 -56.47
N GLY A 242 -34.71 1.29 -56.27
CA GLY A 242 -35.28 2.32 -57.13
C GLY A 242 -34.55 3.65 -56.97
N HIS A 243 -34.77 4.57 -57.91
CA HIS A 243 -34.03 5.83 -57.99
C HIS A 243 -34.62 6.92 -57.10
N VAL A 244 -35.73 6.68 -56.42
CA VAL A 244 -36.44 7.71 -55.65
C VAL A 244 -36.31 7.45 -54.15
N GLN A 245 -35.82 8.43 -53.40
CA GLN A 245 -35.62 8.35 -51.95
C GLN A 245 -36.38 9.48 -51.24
N PRO A 246 -36.77 9.30 -49.97
CA PRO A 246 -37.18 10.44 -49.15
C PRO A 246 -36.04 11.46 -49.10
N ARG A 247 -36.34 12.75 -49.26
CA ARG A 247 -35.33 13.80 -49.20
C ARG A 247 -34.80 13.90 -47.77
N GLU A 248 -33.49 14.01 -47.64
CA GLU A 248 -32.81 14.04 -46.33
C GLU A 248 -33.11 15.30 -45.49
N ALA A 249 -33.45 16.41 -46.15
CA ALA A 249 -33.64 17.70 -45.51
C ALA A 249 -35.11 18.00 -45.15
N GLY A 250 -35.37 18.10 -43.84
CA GLY A 250 -36.60 18.65 -43.25
C GLY A 250 -37.75 17.65 -43.10
N LYS A 251 -38.84 18.10 -42.46
CA LYS A 251 -40.09 17.33 -42.31
C LYS A 251 -40.94 17.31 -43.60
N SER A 252 -40.31 17.54 -44.75
CA SER A 252 -41.02 17.73 -46.01
C SER A 252 -41.31 16.39 -46.69
N TYR A 253 -42.48 16.28 -47.33
CA TYR A 253 -42.91 15.12 -48.13
C TYR A 253 -42.17 14.99 -49.48
N LYS A 254 -40.97 15.58 -49.57
CA LYS A 254 -40.24 15.69 -50.83
C LYS A 254 -39.48 14.39 -51.10
N LEU A 255 -39.58 13.97 -52.34
CA LEU A 255 -38.79 12.88 -52.90
C LEU A 255 -37.56 13.49 -53.58
N GLU A 256 -36.47 12.74 -53.56
CA GLU A 256 -35.21 13.05 -54.22
C GLU A 256 -34.87 11.90 -55.16
N THR A 257 -34.49 12.23 -56.39
CA THR A 257 -34.02 11.23 -57.35
C THR A 257 -32.51 11.04 -57.20
N THR A 258 -32.09 9.83 -56.86
CA THR A 258 -30.70 9.40 -56.75
C THR A 258 -30.21 8.79 -58.06
N VAL A 259 -28.90 8.94 -58.33
CA VAL A 259 -28.25 8.35 -59.52
C VAL A 259 -28.24 6.83 -59.45
N GLU A 260 -27.99 6.28 -58.26
CA GLU A 260 -27.96 4.83 -58.02
C GLU A 260 -29.34 4.34 -57.55
N ALA A 261 -29.82 3.25 -58.14
CA ALA A 261 -31.00 2.55 -57.66
C ALA A 261 -30.70 1.83 -56.35
N LYS A 262 -31.37 2.25 -55.27
CA LYS A 262 -31.21 1.64 -53.93
C LYS A 262 -32.58 1.36 -53.30
N PRO A 263 -32.68 0.37 -52.40
CA PRO A 263 -33.82 0.26 -51.52
C PRO A 263 -34.01 1.56 -50.72
N VAL A 264 -35.20 1.78 -50.19
CA VAL A 264 -35.48 2.97 -49.38
C VAL A 264 -34.61 2.96 -48.13
N SER A 265 -34.03 4.10 -47.75
CA SER A 265 -33.24 4.24 -46.52
C SER A 265 -34.13 4.23 -45.29
N LEU A 266 -33.79 3.37 -44.32
CA LEU A 266 -34.49 3.30 -43.04
C LEU A 266 -34.28 4.59 -42.24
N GLU A 267 -33.05 5.09 -42.18
CA GLU A 267 -32.72 6.35 -41.50
C GLU A 267 -33.51 7.53 -42.07
N ARG A 268 -33.65 7.62 -43.41
CA ARG A 268 -34.44 8.68 -44.04
C ARG A 268 -35.94 8.57 -43.71
N LEU A 269 -36.50 7.36 -43.62
CA LEU A 269 -37.89 7.16 -43.17
C LEU A 269 -38.10 7.57 -41.71
N GLN A 270 -37.12 7.30 -40.83
CA GLN A 270 -37.15 7.73 -39.43
C GLN A 270 -37.04 9.24 -39.30
N ARG A 271 -36.06 9.87 -39.97
CA ARG A 271 -35.81 11.32 -39.92
C ARG A 271 -36.97 12.14 -40.47
N THR A 272 -37.65 11.63 -41.48
CA THR A 272 -38.87 12.24 -42.03
C THR A 272 -40.11 11.95 -41.19
N GLY A 273 -40.02 11.18 -40.10
CA GLY A 273 -41.17 10.84 -39.23
C GLY A 273 -42.19 9.91 -39.87
N ALA A 274 -41.86 9.23 -40.98
CA ALA A 274 -42.77 8.27 -41.61
C ALA A 274 -43.03 7.02 -40.73
N LEU A 275 -42.14 6.76 -39.77
CA LEU A 275 -42.28 5.66 -38.80
C LEU A 275 -42.94 6.09 -37.47
N ASP A 276 -43.32 7.36 -37.34
CA ASP A 276 -44.02 7.87 -36.15
C ASP A 276 -45.44 7.29 -36.09
N SER A 277 -45.92 6.95 -34.90
CA SER A 277 -47.26 6.39 -34.67
C SER A 277 -48.40 7.42 -34.82
N THR A 278 -48.15 8.51 -35.55
CA THR A 278 -49.10 9.59 -35.79
C THR A 278 -49.79 9.39 -37.14
N ASN A 279 -50.96 9.99 -37.33
CA ASN A 279 -51.63 9.99 -38.64
C ASN A 279 -50.76 10.67 -39.72
N GLU A 280 -49.97 11.68 -39.34
CA GLU A 280 -49.01 12.32 -40.24
C GLU A 280 -47.90 11.35 -40.67
N GLY A 281 -47.37 10.53 -39.74
CA GLY A 281 -46.39 9.49 -40.08
C GLY A 281 -46.95 8.46 -41.06
N LEU A 282 -48.20 8.04 -40.87
CA LEU A 282 -48.89 7.13 -41.80
C LEU A 282 -49.10 7.76 -43.18
N ASP A 283 -49.50 9.03 -43.25
CA ASP A 283 -49.64 9.75 -44.53
C ASP A 283 -48.30 9.85 -45.27
N ARG A 284 -47.22 10.20 -44.55
CA ARG A 284 -45.85 10.22 -45.10
C ARG A 284 -45.44 8.86 -45.64
N LEU A 285 -45.64 7.79 -44.86
CA LEU A 285 -45.30 6.44 -45.29
C LEU A 285 -46.11 6.00 -46.52
N PHE A 286 -47.41 6.31 -46.54
CA PHE A 286 -48.30 6.02 -47.65
C PHE A 286 -47.87 6.74 -48.93
N ARG A 287 -47.48 8.01 -48.83
CA ARG A 287 -46.95 8.78 -49.96
C ARG A 287 -45.62 8.22 -50.50
N PHE A 288 -44.71 7.82 -49.62
CA PHE A 288 -43.41 7.27 -50.04
C PHE A 288 -43.52 5.88 -50.66
N GLY A 289 -44.33 4.99 -50.07
CA GLY A 289 -44.49 3.61 -50.54
C GLY A 289 -45.52 3.43 -51.65
N GLY A 290 -46.54 4.28 -51.70
CA GLY A 290 -47.65 4.19 -52.67
C GLY A 290 -47.42 5.04 -53.92
N SER A 291 -46.27 5.70 -54.03
CA SER A 291 -45.96 6.68 -55.07
C SER A 291 -46.27 6.14 -56.47
N ARG A 292 -47.04 6.89 -57.26
CA ARG A 292 -47.43 6.53 -58.63
C ARG A 292 -46.22 6.53 -59.56
N LYS A 293 -46.32 5.82 -60.69
CA LYS A 293 -45.35 5.90 -61.81
C LYS A 293 -45.08 7.35 -62.23
N THR A 294 -46.06 8.25 -62.13
CA THR A 294 -45.92 9.68 -62.47
C THR A 294 -44.99 10.46 -61.54
N GLN A 295 -44.71 9.95 -60.34
CA GLN A 295 -43.76 10.52 -59.38
C GLN A 295 -42.36 9.88 -59.50
N GLY A 296 -42.12 9.10 -60.56
CA GLY A 296 -40.82 8.50 -60.87
C GLY A 296 -40.49 7.26 -60.05
N SER A 297 -41.44 6.71 -59.26
CA SER A 297 -41.23 5.42 -58.60
C SER A 297 -41.54 4.28 -59.57
N ASP A 298 -40.50 3.50 -59.86
CA ASP A 298 -40.51 2.28 -60.65
C ASP A 298 -40.74 1.02 -59.80
N ARG A 299 -40.88 1.18 -58.47
CA ARG A 299 -40.94 0.06 -57.55
C ARG A 299 -42.32 -0.63 -57.58
N PRO A 300 -42.36 -1.98 -57.56
CA PRO A 300 -43.61 -2.71 -57.48
C PRO A 300 -44.27 -2.49 -56.10
N LEU A 301 -45.58 -2.23 -56.10
CA LEU A 301 -46.36 -2.01 -54.88
C LEU A 301 -46.58 -3.29 -54.05
N GLY A 302 -46.64 -4.45 -54.70
CA GLY A 302 -47.05 -5.69 -54.05
C GLY A 302 -48.47 -5.56 -53.48
N THR A 303 -48.62 -5.74 -52.17
CA THR A 303 -49.88 -5.55 -51.43
C THR A 303 -50.02 -4.15 -50.81
N PHE A 304 -48.98 -3.31 -50.92
CA PHE A 304 -49.03 -1.94 -50.43
C PHE A 304 -50.03 -1.12 -51.26
N PRO A 305 -50.90 -0.30 -50.63
CA PRO A 305 -51.91 0.45 -51.37
C PRO A 305 -51.29 1.53 -52.27
N GLU A 306 -51.85 1.73 -53.46
CA GLU A 306 -51.47 2.84 -54.34
C GLU A 306 -51.89 4.19 -53.72
N TYR A 307 -51.00 5.18 -53.79
CA TYR A 307 -51.28 6.54 -53.38
C TYR A 307 -52.12 7.26 -54.44
N GLY A 308 -53.39 7.49 -54.15
CA GLY A 308 -54.29 8.29 -54.99
C GLY A 308 -54.25 9.77 -54.60
N TRP A 309 -54.74 10.08 -53.39
CA TRP A 309 -54.79 11.43 -52.81
C TRP A 309 -54.57 11.37 -51.29
N ALA A 310 -54.21 12.49 -50.67
CA ALA A 310 -53.82 12.52 -49.25
C ALA A 310 -54.86 11.93 -48.29
N GLY A 311 -56.17 12.14 -48.54
CA GLY A 311 -57.21 11.61 -47.66
C GLY A 311 -57.60 10.14 -47.92
N ASP A 312 -57.02 9.47 -48.93
CA ASP A 312 -57.19 8.01 -49.09
C ASP A 312 -56.72 7.23 -47.86
N ILE A 313 -55.76 7.79 -47.11
CA ILE A 313 -55.26 7.18 -45.87
C ILE A 313 -56.35 6.99 -44.81
N ASN A 314 -57.44 7.75 -44.87
CA ASN A 314 -58.56 7.61 -43.94
C ASN A 314 -59.48 6.44 -44.29
N LYS A 315 -59.35 5.84 -45.49
CA LYS A 315 -60.11 4.64 -45.86
C LYS A 315 -59.63 3.46 -45.00
N PRO A 316 -60.52 2.74 -44.28
CA PRO A 316 -60.12 1.72 -43.31
C PRO A 316 -59.15 0.67 -43.86
N GLY A 317 -59.41 0.13 -45.07
CA GLY A 317 -58.55 -0.88 -45.68
C GLY A 317 -57.18 -0.37 -46.13
N ILE A 318 -57.05 0.91 -46.51
CA ILE A 318 -55.76 1.53 -46.82
C ILE A 318 -55.00 1.77 -45.52
N ARG A 319 -55.66 2.38 -44.54
CA ARG A 319 -55.09 2.67 -43.22
C ARG A 319 -54.50 1.42 -42.55
N GLN A 320 -55.25 0.32 -42.55
CA GLN A 320 -54.79 -0.94 -41.96
C GLN A 320 -53.54 -1.49 -42.64
N ARG A 321 -53.47 -1.45 -43.97
CA ARG A 321 -52.28 -1.93 -44.71
C ARG A 321 -51.06 -1.04 -44.49
N VAL A 322 -51.24 0.28 -44.44
CA VAL A 322 -50.15 1.22 -44.14
C VAL A 322 -49.67 1.07 -42.70
N LEU A 323 -50.58 0.90 -41.74
CA LEU A 323 -50.25 0.56 -40.35
C LEU A 323 -49.44 -0.73 -40.26
N ARG A 324 -49.85 -1.77 -41.02
CA ARG A 324 -49.12 -3.04 -41.05
C ARG A 324 -47.71 -2.88 -41.62
N ALA A 325 -47.57 -2.12 -42.71
CA ALA A 325 -46.26 -1.80 -43.26
C ALA A 325 -45.37 -1.02 -42.27
N GLN A 326 -45.94 -0.02 -41.59
CA GLN A 326 -45.22 0.76 -40.57
C GLN A 326 -44.76 -0.15 -39.42
N TYR A 327 -45.61 -1.06 -38.96
CA TYR A 327 -45.27 -2.06 -37.95
C TYR A 327 -44.10 -2.95 -38.41
N LEU A 328 -44.14 -3.49 -39.63
CA LEU A 328 -43.08 -4.34 -40.18
C LEU A 328 -41.75 -3.57 -40.32
N LEU A 329 -41.78 -2.32 -40.79
CA LEU A 329 -40.59 -1.47 -40.90
C LEU A 329 -40.00 -1.12 -39.53
N ARG A 330 -40.83 -0.88 -38.50
CA ARG A 330 -40.35 -0.62 -37.14
C ARG A 330 -39.79 -1.86 -36.46
N THR A 331 -40.42 -3.01 -36.69
CA THR A 331 -40.06 -4.28 -36.04
C THR A 331 -38.82 -4.89 -36.70
N HIS A 332 -38.78 -4.90 -38.04
CA HIS A 332 -37.76 -5.61 -38.82
C HIS A 332 -36.81 -4.70 -39.58
N GLY A 333 -36.99 -3.38 -39.52
CA GLY A 333 -36.19 -2.41 -40.29
C GLY A 333 -34.68 -2.61 -40.14
N GLN A 334 -34.20 -2.77 -38.91
CA GLN A 334 -32.77 -3.02 -38.66
C GLN A 334 -32.29 -4.34 -39.30
N ALA A 335 -33.08 -5.41 -39.21
CA ALA A 335 -32.76 -6.69 -39.83
C ALA A 335 -32.75 -6.60 -41.37
N LEU A 336 -33.63 -5.77 -41.93
CA LEU A 336 -33.69 -5.48 -43.36
C LEU A 336 -32.47 -4.68 -43.84
N VAL A 337 -31.97 -3.73 -43.06
CA VAL A 337 -30.69 -3.04 -43.34
C VAL A 337 -29.53 -4.03 -43.28
N GLU A 338 -29.47 -4.85 -42.23
CA GLU A 338 -28.42 -5.87 -42.05
C GLU A 338 -28.38 -6.92 -43.18
N SER A 339 -29.54 -7.22 -43.78
CA SER A 339 -29.68 -8.12 -44.93
C SER A 339 -29.64 -7.41 -46.29
N ARG A 340 -29.28 -6.11 -46.33
CA ARG A 340 -29.20 -5.27 -47.54
C ARG A 340 -30.52 -5.17 -48.33
N ARG A 341 -31.64 -5.35 -47.65
CA ARG A 341 -32.99 -5.17 -48.22
C ARG A 341 -33.53 -3.77 -47.99
N LEU A 342 -32.99 -3.02 -47.04
CA LEU A 342 -33.14 -1.56 -46.93
C LEU A 342 -31.76 -0.91 -47.01
N SER A 343 -31.72 0.34 -47.47
CA SER A 343 -30.50 1.14 -47.32
C SER A 343 -30.36 1.54 -45.85
N PRO A 344 -29.13 1.64 -45.31
CA PRO A 344 -28.91 2.26 -44.02
C PRO A 344 -29.58 3.63 -43.95
#